data_AF-A0A7S2EWD8-F1
#
_entry.id   AF-A0A7S2EWD8-F1
#
_cell.length_a   1.000
_cell.length_b   1.000
_cell.length_c   1.000
_cell.angle_alpha   90.00
_cell.angle_beta   90.00
_cell.angle_gamma   90.00
#
_symmetry.space_group_name_H-M   'P 1'
#
loop_
_entity.id
_entity.type
_entity.pdbx_description
1 polymer ?
#
loop_
_entity_poly.entity_id
_entity_poly.type
_entity_poly.pdbx_seq_one_letter_code
_entity_poly.pdbx_strand_id
1 'polypeptide(L)'
;MPDKVAAAYDNAILTANKAGHIQDEALAYERGGVFFKRIGDELTASRYLARAQQLYAVWGAEAKADLLRTQYASLVTNARRRRSFQSFKKRRSSKNMIVHVSPGEGCHA
;
A
#
# COMPACT_ATOMS: atom_id res chain seq x y z
N MET A 1 6.89 16.47 0.35
CA MET A 1 7.18 15.31 -0.52
C MET A 1 6.65 14.05 0.15
N PRO A 2 5.50 13.50 -0.30
CA PRO A 2 4.89 12.29 0.31
C PRO A 2 5.77 11.02 0.15
N ASP A 3 6.63 10.96 -0.86
CA ASP A 3 7.55 9.84 -1.11
C ASP A 3 8.53 9.58 0.04
N LYS A 4 9.15 10.65 0.58
CA LYS A 4 10.05 10.54 1.73
C LYS A 4 9.35 10.05 3.00
N VAL A 5 8.06 10.36 3.13
CA VAL A 5 7.27 10.00 4.31
C VAL A 5 6.98 8.51 4.32
N ALA A 6 6.61 7.94 3.16
CA ALA A 6 6.44 6.50 3.02
C ALA A 6 7.73 5.74 3.36
N ALA A 7 8.88 6.18 2.85
CA ALA A 7 10.16 5.54 3.12
C ALA A 7 10.60 5.65 4.60
N ALA A 8 10.27 6.75 5.29
CA ALA A 8 10.56 6.90 6.71
C ALA A 8 9.72 5.95 7.57
N TYR A 9 8.43 5.80 7.24
CA TYR A 9 7.56 4.84 7.93
C TYR A 9 7.96 3.40 7.63
N ASP A 10 8.34 3.08 6.38
CA ASP A 10 8.79 1.73 6.01
C ASP A 10 10.03 1.30 6.82
N ASN A 11 11.02 2.20 6.97
CA ASN A 11 12.17 1.94 7.82
C ASN A 11 11.78 1.74 9.30
N ALA A 12 10.86 2.55 9.83
CA ALA A 12 10.39 2.41 11.20
C ALA A 12 9.67 1.07 11.42
N ILE A 13 8.82 0.68 10.47
CA ILE A 13 8.12 -0.62 10.44
C ILE A 13 9.13 -1.77 10.40
N LEU A 14 10.12 -1.72 9.51
CA LEU A 14 11.15 -2.75 9.41
C LEU A 14 11.96 -2.88 10.70
N THR A 15 12.27 -1.75 11.35
CA THR A 15 13.04 -1.73 12.61
C THR A 15 12.20 -2.30 13.75
N ALA A 16 10.94 -1.88 13.88
CA ALA A 16 10.00 -2.38 14.88
C ALA A 16 9.73 -3.87 14.70
N ASN A 17 9.58 -4.32 13.46
CA ASN A 17 9.36 -5.73 13.11
C ASN A 17 10.57 -6.59 13.51
N LYS A 18 11.79 -6.14 13.19
CA LYS A 18 13.04 -6.83 13.59
C LYS A 18 13.20 -6.92 15.10
N ALA A 19 12.73 -5.91 15.83
CA ALA A 19 12.75 -5.90 17.29
C ALA A 19 11.59 -6.69 17.93
N GLY A 20 10.61 -7.15 17.14
CA GLY A 20 9.41 -7.82 17.64
C GLY A 20 8.41 -6.88 18.31
N HIS A 21 8.55 -5.56 18.14
CA HIS A 21 7.67 -4.55 18.74
C HIS A 21 6.46 -4.29 17.84
N ILE A 22 5.45 -5.16 17.95
CA ILE A 22 4.17 -5.04 17.22
C ILE A 22 3.47 -3.71 17.54
N GLN A 23 3.70 -3.17 18.74
CA GLN A 23 3.16 -1.89 19.21
C GLN A 23 3.70 -0.70 18.39
N ASP A 24 5.03 -0.66 18.22
CA ASP A 24 5.71 0.37 17.42
C ASP A 24 5.36 0.25 15.94
N GLU A 25 5.24 -0.98 15.45
CA GLU A 25 4.77 -1.22 14.08
C GLU A 25 3.37 -0.64 13.87
N ALA A 26 2.43 -0.93 14.79
CA ALA A 26 1.06 -0.41 14.73
C ALA A 26 1.02 1.12 14.78
N LEU A 27 1.84 1.74 15.64
CA LEU A 27 1.92 3.19 15.81
C LEU A 27 2.47 3.88 14.56
N ALA A 28 3.49 3.30 13.91
CA ALA A 28 4.04 3.80 12.67
C ALA A 28 2.98 3.79 11.55
N TYR A 29 2.20 2.71 11.44
CA TYR A 29 1.10 2.63 10.48
C TYR A 29 -0.02 3.64 10.77
N GLU A 30 -0.39 3.84 12.03
CA GLU A 30 -1.39 4.84 12.43
C GLU A 30 -0.97 6.25 11.99
N ARG A 31 0.26 6.65 12.34
CA ARG A 31 0.80 7.97 12.00
C ARG A 31 0.92 8.19 10.49
N GLY A 32 1.37 7.17 9.77
CA GLY A 32 1.39 7.19 8.31
C GLY A 32 -0.02 7.40 7.73
N GLY A 33 -0.99 6.63 8.21
CA GLY A 33 -2.38 6.72 7.78
C GLY A 33 -3.00 8.11 7.98
N VAL A 34 -2.77 8.71 9.16
CA VAL A 34 -3.25 10.06 9.47
C VAL A 34 -2.58 11.12 8.59
N PHE A 35 -1.28 10.98 8.33
CA PHE A 35 -0.57 11.89 7.43
C PHE A 35 -1.13 11.84 6.01
N PHE A 36 -1.31 10.64 5.45
CA PHE A 36 -1.87 10.46 4.11
C PHE A 36 -3.31 10.98 4.01
N LYS A 37 -4.11 10.80 5.07
CA LYS A 37 -5.45 11.38 5.15
C LYS A 37 -5.40 12.91 5.09
N ARG A 38 -4.47 13.54 5.80
CA ARG A 38 -4.31 15.00 5.86
C ARG A 38 -3.90 15.61 4.52
N ILE A 39 -3.12 14.88 3.70
CA ILE A 39 -2.74 15.34 2.35
C ILE A 39 -3.78 14.99 1.27
N GLY A 40 -4.90 14.35 1.63
CA GLY A 40 -5.97 13.97 0.71
C GLY A 40 -5.78 12.61 0.00
N ASP A 41 -4.76 11.84 0.36
CA ASP A 41 -4.52 10.50 -0.21
C ASP A 41 -5.25 9.43 0.61
N GLU A 42 -6.57 9.38 0.44
CA GLU A 42 -7.44 8.46 1.18
C GLU A 42 -7.14 6.98 0.89
N LEU A 43 -6.60 6.67 -0.30
CA LEU A 43 -6.24 5.32 -0.70
C LEU A 43 -5.09 4.78 0.15
N THR A 44 -4.00 5.56 0.26
CA THR A 44 -2.85 5.18 1.07
C THR A 44 -3.22 5.25 2.56
N ALA A 45 -3.97 6.27 2.97
CA ALA A 45 -4.47 6.39 4.34
C ALA A 45 -5.25 5.16 4.79
N SER A 46 -6.19 4.71 3.96
CA SER A 46 -7.04 3.54 4.23
C SER A 46 -6.21 2.26 4.39
N ARG A 47 -5.18 2.05 3.55
CA ARG A 47 -4.29 0.89 3.66
C ARG A 47 -3.48 0.89 4.95
N TYR A 48 -2.93 2.04 5.31
CA TYR A 48 -2.12 2.20 6.52
C TYR A 48 -2.98 2.01 7.78
N LEU A 49 -4.14 2.66 7.87
CA LEU A 49 -5.05 2.55 9.01
C LEU A 49 -5.62 1.13 9.17
N ALA A 50 -5.93 0.45 8.06
CA ALA A 50 -6.36 -0.95 8.11
C ALA A 50 -5.26 -1.86 8.67
N ARG A 51 -3.98 -1.63 8.31
CA ARG A 51 -2.86 -2.40 8.84
C ARG A 51 -2.64 -2.12 10.34
N ALA A 52 -2.69 -0.86 10.76
CA ALA A 52 -2.60 -0.48 12.18
C ALA A 52 -3.68 -1.16 13.02
N GLN A 53 -4.93 -1.18 12.53
CA GLN A 53 -6.05 -1.83 13.21
C GLN A 53 -5.82 -3.35 13.39
N GLN A 54 -5.30 -4.03 12.36
CA GLN A 54 -4.96 -5.45 12.45
C GLN A 54 -3.83 -5.70 13.45
N LEU A 55 -2.78 -4.88 13.45
CA LEU A 55 -1.65 -5.04 14.38
C LEU A 55 -2.07 -4.79 15.83
N TYR A 56 -2.94 -3.81 16.09
CA TYR A 56 -3.52 -3.61 17.42
C TYR A 56 -4.37 -4.80 17.86
N ALA A 57 -5.12 -5.42 16.96
CA ALA A 57 -5.87 -6.64 17.27
C ALA A 57 -4.93 -7.82 17.58
N VAL A 58 -3.87 -8.02 16.78
CA VAL A 58 -2.86 -9.07 17.00
C VAL A 58 -2.11 -8.88 18.32
N TRP A 59 -1.82 -7.63 18.68
CA TRP A 59 -1.19 -7.32 19.97
C TRP A 59 -2.13 -7.52 21.17
N GLY A 60 -3.45 -7.63 20.95
CA GLY A 60 -4.45 -7.74 22.03
C GLY A 60 -4.99 -6.39 22.52
N ALA A 61 -4.68 -5.30 21.84
CA ALA A 61 -5.25 -3.97 22.12
C ALA A 61 -6.60 -3.78 21.41
N GLU A 62 -7.57 -4.63 21.74
CA GLU A 62 -8.89 -4.66 21.10
C GLU A 62 -9.64 -3.33 21.23
N ALA A 63 -9.58 -2.68 22.40
CA ALA A 63 -10.18 -1.36 22.61
C ALA A 63 -9.62 -0.30 21.65
N LYS A 64 -8.31 -0.37 21.36
CA LYS A 64 -7.64 0.58 20.46
C LYS A 64 -7.91 0.24 19.00
N ALA A 65 -7.97 -1.04 18.66
CA ALA A 65 -8.40 -1.51 17.35
C ALA A 65 -9.85 -1.11 17.05
N ASP A 66 -10.73 -1.18 18.04
CA ASP A 66 -12.14 -0.78 17.94
C ASP A 66 -12.32 0.73 17.80
N LEU A 67 -11.55 1.49 18.57
CA LEU A 67 -11.49 2.94 18.46
C LEU A 67 -11.07 3.36 17.04
N LEU A 68 -9.98 2.77 16.51
CA LEU A 68 -9.52 3.05 15.13
C LEU A 68 -10.58 2.66 14.10
N ARG A 69 -11.21 1.50 14.29
CA ARG A 69 -12.28 1.00 13.42
C ARG A 69 -13.46 1.96 13.38
N THR A 70 -13.84 2.55 14.51
CA THR A 70 -14.95 3.49 14.61
C THR A 70 -14.57 4.87 14.07
N GLN A 71 -13.42 5.39 14.48
CA GLN A 71 -12.93 6.72 14.11
C GLN A 71 -12.61 6.84 12.62
N TYR A 72 -12.18 5.75 11.99
CA TYR A 72 -11.85 5.68 10.57
C TYR A 72 -12.75 4.69 9.83
N ALA A 73 -13.95 4.41 10.33
CA ALA A 73 -14.91 3.45 9.74
C ALA A 73 -15.10 3.69 8.24
N SER A 74 -15.24 4.95 7.83
CA SER A 74 -15.41 5.37 6.43
C SER A 74 -14.22 5.00 5.55
N LEU A 75 -13.00 5.06 6.08
CA LEU A 75 -11.77 4.74 5.36
C LEU A 75 -11.48 3.23 5.36
N VAL A 76 -11.65 2.57 6.51
CA VAL A 76 -11.39 1.12 6.67
C VAL A 76 -12.41 0.28 5.90
N THR A 77 -13.69 0.71 5.88
CA THR A 77 -14.74 0.05 5.09
C THR A 77 -14.48 0.15 3.58
N ASN A 78 -13.87 1.25 3.13
CA ASN A 78 -13.57 1.47 1.71
C ASN A 78 -12.39 0.61 1.21
N ALA A 79 -11.38 0.32 2.05
CA ALA A 79 -10.31 -0.63 1.71
C ALA A 79 -10.84 -2.04 1.43
N ARG A 80 -11.79 -2.53 2.23
CA ARG A 80 -12.43 -3.84 2.00
C ARG A 80 -13.20 -3.87 0.69
N ARG A 81 -13.87 -2.76 0.33
CA ARG A 81 -14.69 -2.65 -0.89
C ARG A 81 -13.86 -2.43 -2.16
N ARG A 82 -12.68 -1.80 -2.07
CA ARG A 82 -11.82 -1.44 -3.21
C ARG A 82 -10.82 -2.48 -3.68
N ARG A 83 -10.88 -3.73 -3.19
CA ARG A 83 -10.17 -4.86 -3.84
C ARG A 83 -10.66 -5.17 -5.26
N SER A 84 -11.71 -4.51 -5.75
CA SER A 84 -12.22 -4.62 -7.13
C SER A 84 -11.80 -3.49 -8.08
N PHE A 85 -11.11 -2.42 -7.62
CA PHE A 85 -10.79 -1.25 -8.47
C PHE A 85 -9.35 -1.22 -9.03
N GLN A 86 -8.56 -2.28 -8.87
CA GLN A 86 -7.29 -2.43 -9.58
C GLN A 86 -7.51 -3.01 -10.99
N SER A 87 -8.23 -2.26 -11.84
CA SER A 87 -8.27 -2.52 -13.29
C SER A 87 -7.90 -1.30 -14.14
N PHE A 88 -7.53 -0.15 -13.56
CA PHE A 88 -7.37 1.10 -14.32
C PHE A 88 -5.93 1.55 -14.62
N LYS A 89 -4.89 0.77 -14.28
CA LYS A 89 -3.50 1.07 -14.73
C LYS A 89 -2.99 0.03 -15.74
N LYS A 90 -3.59 0.01 -16.93
CA LYS A 90 -2.96 -0.53 -18.14
C LYS A 90 -3.16 0.40 -19.34
N ARG A 91 -2.61 1.62 -19.27
CA ARG A 91 -2.37 2.46 -20.47
C ARG A 91 -1.14 3.33 -20.26
N ARG A 92 0.05 2.77 -20.49
CA ARG A 92 1.22 3.50 -20.99
C ARG A 92 2.33 2.49 -21.30
N SER A 93 2.48 2.19 -22.58
CA SER A 93 3.74 2.27 -23.32
C SER A 93 3.59 1.44 -24.60
N SER A 94 3.02 2.06 -25.65
CA SER A 94 3.26 1.57 -27.00
C SER A 94 4.64 2.10 -27.39
N LYS A 95 5.69 1.35 -27.05
CA LYS A 95 7.00 1.54 -27.66
C LYS A 95 7.04 0.65 -28.89
N ASN A 96 6.75 1.30 -30.01
CA ASN A 96 6.95 0.81 -31.36
C ASN A 96 8.44 0.49 -31.53
N MET A 97 8.81 -0.78 -31.50
CA MET A 97 10.13 -1.24 -31.92
C MET A 97 9.91 -2.24 -33.05
N ILE A 98 9.84 -1.68 -34.26
CA ILE A 98 9.94 -2.43 -35.50
C ILE A 98 11.39 -2.91 -35.55
N VAL A 99 11.62 -4.19 -35.23
CA VAL A 99 12.81 -4.89 -35.70
C VAL A 99 12.39 -5.64 -36.96
N HIS A 100 12.69 -5.01 -38.10
CA HIS A 100 12.77 -5.70 -39.37
C HIS A 100 13.84 -6.79 -39.22
N VAL A 101 13.44 -8.06 -39.28
CA VAL A 101 14.33 -9.15 -39.64
C VAL A 101 13.67 -9.88 -40.79
N SER A 102 14.14 -9.60 -42.00
CA SER A 102 13.85 -10.39 -43.18
C SER A 102 14.69 -11.67 -43.11
N PRO A 103 14.10 -12.87 -43.10
CA PRO A 103 14.83 -14.08 -43.44
C PRO A 103 14.94 -14.12 -44.98
N GLY A 104 16.17 -13.96 -45.46
CA GLY A 104 16.51 -14.15 -46.86
C GLY A 104 16.14 -15.56 -47.33
N GLU A 105 15.51 -15.58 -48.49
CA GLU A 105 15.74 -16.48 -49.62
C GLU A 105 16.41 -17.84 -49.33
N GLY A 106 15.57 -18.88 -49.36
CA GLY A 106 15.71 -20.05 -50.24
C GLY A 106 17.05 -20.77 -50.28
N CYS A 107 17.10 -21.96 -49.66
CA CYS A 107 18.02 -23.03 -50.04
C CYS A 107 17.32 -24.39 -49.86
N HIS A 108 17.50 -25.27 -50.85
CA HIS A 108 17.11 -26.69 -51.00
C HIS A 108 15.66 -26.95 -51.48
N ALA A 109 15.41 -27.78 -52.50
CA ALA A 109 16.16 -28.91 -53.06
C ALA A 109 16.08 -28.97 -54.60
#